data_AF-A0A2N5IB76-F1
#
_entry.id   AF-A0A2N5IB76-F1
#
_cell.length_a   1.000
_cell.length_b   1.000
_cell.length_c   1.000
_cell.angle_alpha   90.00
_cell.angle_beta   90.00
_cell.angle_gamma   90.00
#
_symmetry.space_group_name_H-M   'P 1'
#
loop_
_entity.id
_entity.type
_entity.pdbx_description
1 polymer ?
#
loop_
_entity_poly.entity_id
_entity_poly.type
_entity_poly.pdbx_seq_one_letter_code
_entity_poly.pdbx_strand_id
1 'polypeptide(L)'
;MKKDNYTLTFQEAIEKCLKGEGFIRGDDFAKGVYVKPNKDGILIVIGVNEQGWHEEISTFMITHSVVFRQKYKLFSVANKEALELIEG
;
A
#
# COMPACT_ATOMS: atom_id res chain seq x y z
N MET A 1 12.17 -4.20 -17.87
CA MET A 1 10.92 -3.99 -17.11
C MET A 1 10.96 -4.88 -15.88
N LYS A 2 11.25 -4.32 -14.69
CA LYS A 2 11.02 -5.08 -13.45
C LYS A 2 9.51 -5.07 -13.23
N LYS A 3 8.88 -6.25 -13.35
CA LYS A 3 7.52 -6.46 -12.87
C LYS A 3 7.49 -6.00 -11.41
N ASP A 4 6.71 -4.98 -11.11
CA ASP A 4 6.35 -4.66 -9.74
C ASP A 4 5.63 -5.90 -9.20
N ASN A 5 6.35 -6.68 -8.41
CA ASN A 5 5.95 -8.02 -8.05
C ASN A 5 4.90 -7.96 -6.93
N TYR A 6 3.64 -7.75 -7.33
CA TYR A 6 2.47 -8.06 -6.51
C TYR A 6 2.40 -9.58 -6.33
N THR A 7 3.20 -10.11 -5.41
CA THR A 7 3.35 -11.56 -5.18
C THR A 7 2.84 -11.98 -3.82
N LEU A 8 2.75 -11.04 -2.88
CA LEU A 8 2.36 -11.34 -1.50
C LEU A 8 0.86 -11.56 -1.41
N THR A 9 0.47 -12.55 -0.61
CA THR A 9 -0.88 -12.62 -0.05
C THR A 9 -1.10 -11.48 0.93
N PHE A 10 -2.36 -11.21 1.25
CA PHE A 10 -2.71 -10.23 2.27
C PHE A 10 -2.04 -10.50 3.62
N GLN A 11 -2.02 -11.76 4.06
CA GLN A 11 -1.43 -12.16 5.34
C GLN A 11 0.07 -11.86 5.38
N GLU A 12 0.81 -12.25 4.34
CA GLU A 12 2.25 -11.97 4.24
C GLU A 12 2.53 -10.47 4.20
N ALA A 13 1.72 -9.71 3.46
CA ALA A 13 1.88 -8.27 3.33
C ALA A 13 1.65 -7.55 4.68
N ILE A 14 0.56 -7.87 5.38
CA ILE A 14 0.29 -7.29 6.70
C ILE A 14 1.37 -7.65 7.70
N GLU A 15 1.78 -8.91 7.77
CA GLU A 15 2.79 -9.34 8.74
C GLU A 15 4.08 -8.54 8.57
N LYS A 16 4.52 -8.36 7.32
CA LYS A 16 5.70 -7.54 6.98
C LYS A 16 5.49 -6.06 7.30
N CYS A 17 4.30 -5.54 7.00
CA CYS A 17 3.95 -4.14 7.27
C CYS A 17 3.97 -3.82 8.77
N LEU A 18 3.36 -4.69 9.59
CA LEU A 18 3.31 -4.54 11.05
C LEU A 18 4.69 -4.74 11.71
N LYS A 19 5.58 -5.52 11.11
CA LYS A 19 7.01 -5.62 11.51
C LYS A 19 7.85 -4.41 11.11
N GLY A 20 7.28 -3.45 10.38
CA GLY A 20 8.00 -2.26 9.91
C GLY A 20 8.92 -2.53 8.72
N GLU A 21 8.74 -3.64 7.99
CA GLU A 21 9.55 -3.95 6.80
C GLU A 21 9.22 -3.04 5.60
N GLY A 22 8.07 -2.37 5.62
CA GLY A 22 7.69 -1.42 4.59
C GLY A 22 6.19 -1.11 4.54
N PHE A 23 5.80 -0.42 3.48
CA PHE A 23 4.42 -0.09 3.15
C PHE A 23 3.86 -1.12 2.18
N ILE A 24 2.56 -1.34 2.25
CA ILE A 24 1.88 -2.30 1.37
C ILE A 24 0.96 -1.57 0.40
N ARG A 25 0.87 -2.09 -0.82
CA ARG A 25 -0.13 -1.68 -1.81
C ARG A 25 -0.70 -2.92 -2.47
N GLY A 26 -2.02 -2.96 -2.61
CA GLY A 26 -2.71 -3.98 -3.39
C GLY A 26 -2.71 -3.64 -4.87
N ASP A 27 -2.78 -4.65 -5.73
CA ASP A 27 -2.84 -4.49 -7.19
C ASP A 27 -4.09 -3.75 -7.67
N ASP A 28 -5.20 -3.84 -6.93
CA ASP A 28 -6.44 -3.12 -7.21
C ASP A 28 -6.44 -1.66 -6.67
N PHE A 29 -5.37 -1.21 -6.02
CA PHE A 29 -5.29 0.14 -5.47
C PHE A 29 -4.97 1.16 -6.56
N ALA A 30 -5.65 2.31 -6.50
CA ALA A 30 -5.31 3.47 -7.32
C ALA A 30 -3.84 3.88 -7.13
N LYS A 31 -3.26 4.48 -8.17
CA LYS A 31 -1.91 5.06 -8.12
C LYS A 31 -1.82 6.08 -6.99
N GLY A 32 -0.67 6.17 -6.34
CA GLY A 32 -0.50 7.05 -5.18
C GLY A 32 -1.11 6.53 -3.87
N VAL A 33 -1.87 5.42 -3.89
CA VAL A 33 -2.56 4.91 -2.69
C VAL A 33 -1.81 3.71 -2.11
N TYR A 34 -1.62 3.71 -0.79
CA TYR A 34 -0.97 2.62 -0.07
C TYR A 34 -1.44 2.53 1.38
N VAL A 35 -1.00 1.50 2.10
CA VAL A 35 -1.37 1.24 3.50
C VAL A 35 -0.13 1.19 4.38
N LYS A 36 -0.27 1.72 5.61
CA LYS A 36 0.70 1.61 6.69
C LYS A 36 0.00 1.53 8.05
N PRO A 37 0.64 1.03 9.11
CA PRO A 37 0.15 1.24 10.46
C PRO A 37 0.29 2.71 10.89
N ASN A 38 -0.69 3.20 11.64
CA ASN A 38 -0.59 4.45 12.40
C ASN A 38 0.15 4.20 13.73
N LYS A 39 0.23 5.22 14.59
CA LYS A 39 0.94 5.12 15.88
C LYS A 39 0.34 4.10 16.85
N ASP A 40 -0.92 3.75 16.66
CA ASP A 40 -1.67 2.80 17.50
C ASP A 40 -1.70 1.38 16.88
N GLY A 41 -0.98 1.16 15.77
CA GLY A 41 -0.95 -0.12 15.06
C GLY A 41 -2.17 -0.39 14.17
N ILE A 42 -3.07 0.59 14.02
CA ILE A 42 -4.23 0.50 13.13
C ILE A 42 -3.76 0.75 11.69
N LEU A 43 -4.15 -0.11 10.76
CA LEU A 43 -3.86 0.08 9.35
C LEU A 43 -4.69 1.23 8.78
N ILE A 44 -4.02 2.19 8.16
CA ILE A 44 -4.61 3.37 7.52
C ILE A 44 -4.21 3.43 6.05
N VAL A 45 -5.11 3.95 5.23
CA VAL A 45 -4.92 4.19 3.80
C VAL A 45 -4.38 5.60 3.62
N ILE A 46 -3.25 5.70 2.94
CA ILE A 46 -2.60 6.95 2.58
C ILE A 46 -2.74 7.16 1.08
N GLY A 47 -3.11 8.37 0.66
CA GLY A 47 -3.01 8.81 -0.72
C GLY A 47 -2.04 9.96 -0.90
N VAL A 48 -1.78 10.29 -2.16
CA VAL A 48 -0.99 11.46 -2.56
C VAL A 48 -1.92 12.43 -3.27
N ASN A 49 -2.04 13.65 -2.75
CA ASN A 49 -2.87 14.69 -3.34
C ASN A 49 -2.18 15.38 -4.54
N GLU A 50 -2.89 16.32 -5.18
CA GLU A 50 -2.40 17.03 -6.38
C GLU A 50 -1.08 17.79 -6.16
N GLN A 51 -0.79 18.17 -4.91
CA GLN A 51 0.43 18.88 -4.54
C GLN A 51 1.59 17.93 -4.22
N GLY A 52 1.36 16.61 -4.27
CA GLY A 52 2.35 15.59 -3.94
C GLY A 52 2.48 15.29 -2.45
N TRP A 53 1.57 15.79 -1.61
CA TRP A 53 1.59 15.52 -0.17
C TRP A 53 0.86 14.22 0.15
N HIS A 54 1.39 13.51 1.16
CA HIS A 54 0.78 12.30 1.70
C HIS A 54 -0.30 12.66 2.71
N GLU A 55 -1.50 12.08 2.56
CA GLU A 55 -2.61 12.31 3.47
C GLU A 55 -3.34 11.00 3.81
N GLU A 56 -3.86 10.91 5.03
CA GLU A 56 -4.71 9.81 5.44
C GLU A 56 -6.10 9.97 4.83
N ILE A 57 -6.55 8.98 4.06
CA ILE A 57 -7.85 9.00 3.38
C ILE A 57 -8.89 8.22 4.20
N SER A 58 -8.49 7.13 4.85
CA SER A 58 -9.39 6.28 5.63
C SER A 58 -8.66 5.27 6.51
N THR A 59 -9.40 4.67 7.46
CA THR A 59 -8.99 3.42 8.09
C THR A 59 -9.11 2.26 7.10
N PHE A 60 -8.08 1.41 7.02
CA PHE A 60 -8.10 0.26 6.13
C PHE A 60 -9.01 -0.85 6.68
N MET A 61 -10.16 -1.04 6.03
CA MET A 61 -11.14 -2.06 6.41
C MET A 61 -10.88 -3.40 5.74
N ILE A 62 -10.78 -4.47 6.54
CA ILE A 62 -10.58 -5.83 6.04
C ILE A 62 -11.93 -6.42 5.63
N THR A 63 -12.18 -6.46 4.32
CA THR A 63 -13.36 -7.13 3.75
C THR A 63 -12.95 -8.42 3.03
N HIS A 64 -13.57 -9.54 3.42
CA HIS A 64 -13.10 -10.90 3.10
C HIS A 64 -12.92 -11.19 1.59
N SER A 65 -13.71 -10.56 0.72
CA SER A 65 -13.68 -10.85 -0.71
C SER A 65 -12.62 -10.04 -1.46
N VAL A 66 -12.52 -8.74 -1.22
CA VAL A 66 -11.63 -7.84 -1.98
C VAL A 66 -10.20 -7.97 -1.51
N VAL A 67 -10.00 -8.03 -0.19
CA VAL A 67 -8.67 -7.98 0.41
C VAL A 67 -7.89 -9.27 0.17
N PHE A 68 -8.55 -10.44 0.16
CA PHE A 68 -7.87 -11.73 0.04
C PHE A 68 -7.72 -12.25 -1.40
N ARG A 69 -8.47 -11.71 -2.37
CA ARG A 69 -8.38 -12.13 -3.78
C ARG A 69 -7.25 -11.46 -4.55
N GLN A 70 -6.83 -10.31 -4.08
CA GLN A 70 -5.87 -9.44 -4.74
C GLN A 70 -4.44 -9.75 -4.23
N LYS A 71 -3.42 -9.33 -4.98
CA LYS A 71 -2.03 -9.49 -4.58
C LYS A 71 -1.45 -8.19 -4.08
N TYR A 72 -0.42 -8.29 -3.25
CA TYR A 72 0.21 -7.15 -2.61
C TYR A 72 1.69 -7.08 -2.95
N LYS A 73 2.19 -5.85 -3.03
CA LYS A 73 3.63 -5.56 -3.04
C LYS A 73 4.01 -4.84 -1.76
N LEU A 74 5.27 -5.02 -1.38
CA LEU A 74 5.92 -4.29 -0.30
C LEU A 74 6.93 -3.31 -0.91
N PHE A 75 7.00 -2.11 -0.36
CA PHE A 75 8.04 -1.13 -0.70
C PHE A 75 8.51 -0.39 0.54
N SER A 76 9.82 -0.18 0.64
CA SER A 76 10.45 0.45 1.81
C SER A 76 10.33 1.96 1.82
N VAL A 77 10.09 2.59 0.66
CA VAL A 77 9.98 4.05 0.51
C VAL A 77 8.79 4.40 -0.37
N ALA A 78 7.88 5.24 0.13
CA ALA A 78 6.72 5.72 -0.60
C ALA A 78 7.07 6.91 -1.51
N ASN A 79 7.92 6.69 -2.52
CA ASN A 79 8.31 7.72 -3.49
C ASN A 79 7.46 7.64 -4.78
N LYS A 80 7.66 8.60 -5.71
CA LYS A 80 6.91 8.66 -6.97
C LYS A 80 6.99 7.38 -7.80
N GLU A 81 8.14 6.69 -7.82
CA GLU A 81 8.33 5.45 -8.57
C GLU A 81 7.53 4.30 -7.94
N ALA A 82 7.71 4.06 -6.64
CA ALA A 82 7.00 3.00 -5.91
C ALA A 82 5.47 3.16 -5.97
N LEU A 83 5.03 4.43 -5.97
CA LEU A 83 3.63 4.83 -6.06
C LEU A 83 3.09 4.94 -7.49
N GLU A 84 3.93 4.68 -8.51
CA GLU A 84 3.57 4.67 -9.93
C GLU A 84 3.03 6.03 -10.43
N LEU A 85 3.54 7.13 -9.86
CA LEU A 85 3.19 8.52 -10.18
C LEU A 85 4.04 9.13 -11.30
N ILE A 86 4.96 8.35 -11.89
CA ILE A 86 5.71 8.77 -13.06
C ILE A 86 4.76 8.63 -14.25
N GLU A 87 4.28 9.76 -14.76
CA GLU A 87 3.60 9.80 -16.07
C GLU A 87 4.60 9.36 -17.13
N GLY A 88 4.17 8.43 -18.00
CA GLY A 88 4.93 7.99 -19.16
C GLY A 88 4.67 8.87 -20.37
#